data_AF-A0A7R9VQ71-F1
#
_entry.id   AF-A0A7R9VQ71-F1
#
_cell.length_a   1.000
_cell.length_b   1.000
_cell.length_c   1.000
_cell.angle_alpha   90.00
_cell.angle_beta   90.00
_cell.angle_gamma   90.00
#
_symmetry.space_group_name_H-M   'P 1'
#
loop_
_entity.id
_entity.type
_entity.pdbx_description
1 polymer ?
#
loop_
_entity_poly.entity_id
_entity_poly.type
_entity_poly.pdbx_seq_one_letter_code
_entity_poly.pdbx_strand_id
1 'polypeptide(L)'
;DVIENDNSGDVPTLENENKNEDENGRNENTQNDVSGDVPSSPTGEKSEPDTRSLDDDDRIKIEKELEELRKEHHKQSALASDGSIVNAFLTSSGHQLTYHGLHELHNYLSEECLCVFFRNNHFATMTKHGGVLYLLVTDLGYANVSEVMWEKLDSINGDTELFDEFFVKPKPRESLTVADGPVLSPETLLAQ
;
A
#
# COMPACT_ATOMS: atom_id res chain seq x y z
N ASP A 1 1.52 53.52 -5.63
CA ASP A 1 0.21 53.48 -4.98
C ASP A 1 -0.09 52.07 -4.51
N VAL A 2 -0.02 51.94 -3.20
CA VAL A 2 -0.39 50.78 -2.39
C VAL A 2 -1.91 50.73 -2.33
N ILE A 3 -2.50 49.58 -2.62
CA ILE A 3 -3.87 49.27 -2.18
C ILE A 3 -3.80 47.92 -1.46
N GLU A 4 -3.66 48.03 -0.14
CA GLU A 4 -4.17 47.07 0.82
C GLU A 4 -5.71 47.04 0.71
N ASN A 5 -6.32 45.87 0.85
CA ASN A 5 -7.47 45.70 1.72
C ASN A 5 -7.79 44.21 1.94
N ASP A 6 -7.81 43.87 3.22
CA ASP A 6 -8.38 42.70 3.87
C ASP A 6 -9.83 42.40 3.44
N ASN A 7 -10.25 41.13 3.46
CA ASN A 7 -10.97 40.56 4.62
C ASN A 7 -11.63 39.19 4.30
N SER A 8 -11.37 38.25 5.22
CA SER A 8 -12.28 37.25 5.83
C SER A 8 -13.12 36.23 5.03
N GLY A 9 -12.94 34.96 5.43
CA GLY A 9 -13.94 33.87 5.49
C GLY A 9 -13.96 32.97 4.26
N ASP A 10 -13.87 31.64 4.30
CA ASP A 10 -13.88 30.63 5.36
C ASP A 10 -13.09 29.41 4.82
N VAL A 11 -12.23 28.82 5.64
CA VAL A 11 -11.52 27.56 5.35
C VAL A 11 -12.26 26.43 6.08
N PRO A 12 -12.72 25.36 5.42
CA PRO A 12 -13.31 24.22 6.13
C PRO A 12 -12.20 23.38 6.75
N THR A 13 -12.07 23.44 8.07
CA THR A 13 -11.34 22.48 8.89
C THR A 13 -12.05 21.13 8.88
N LEU A 14 -11.39 20.09 8.35
CA LEU A 14 -11.82 18.71 8.48
C LEU A 14 -11.37 18.20 9.86
N GLU A 15 -12.36 17.89 10.71
CA GLU A 15 -12.16 17.30 12.03
C GLU A 15 -11.66 15.85 11.91
N ASN A 16 -10.54 15.58 12.58
CA ASN A 16 -9.95 14.26 12.77
C ASN A 16 -10.60 13.60 14.00
N GLU A 17 -11.42 12.57 13.81
CA GLU A 17 -11.84 11.69 14.90
C GLU A 17 -10.84 10.53 15.07
N ASN A 18 -9.82 10.73 15.90
CA ASN A 18 -9.02 9.65 16.49
C ASN A 18 -9.50 9.43 17.93
N LYS A 19 -10.17 8.32 18.19
CA LYS A 19 -10.46 7.85 19.55
C LYS A 19 -9.35 6.90 20.01
N ASN A 20 -8.47 7.39 20.87
CA ASN A 20 -7.64 6.59 21.76
C ASN A 20 -8.28 6.65 23.16
N GLU A 21 -8.65 5.49 23.70
CA GLU A 21 -8.97 5.33 25.13
C GLU A 21 -7.87 4.44 25.74
N ASP A 22 -6.91 5.08 26.40
CA ASP A 22 -6.01 4.46 27.37
C ASP A 22 -6.34 5.08 28.74
N GLU A 23 -6.97 4.32 29.64
CA GLU A 23 -6.97 4.63 31.07
C GLU A 23 -6.24 3.53 31.85
N ASN A 24 -5.14 3.95 32.48
CA ASN A 24 -4.28 3.19 33.36
C ASN A 24 -4.68 3.50 34.81
N GLY A 25 -4.95 2.47 35.62
CA GLY A 25 -5.51 2.65 36.98
C GLY A 25 -5.20 1.52 37.96
N ARG A 26 -3.93 1.42 38.36
CA ARG A 26 -3.42 1.21 39.74
C ARG A 26 -4.09 0.18 40.69
N ASN A 27 -3.25 -0.77 41.13
CA ASN A 27 -3.35 -1.65 42.30
C ASN A 27 -3.91 -1.00 43.58
N GLU A 28 -4.78 -1.72 44.29
CA GLU A 28 -4.76 -1.79 45.77
C GLU A 28 -5.09 -3.21 46.25
N ASN A 29 -4.23 -3.70 47.15
CA ASN A 29 -4.26 -5.01 47.78
C ASN A 29 -4.74 -4.80 49.22
N THR A 30 -5.89 -5.37 49.61
CA THR A 30 -6.35 -5.40 51.00
C THR A 30 -6.76 -6.81 51.40
N GLN A 31 -5.91 -7.39 52.24
CA GLN A 31 -6.19 -8.30 53.36
C GLN A 31 -7.63 -8.82 53.51
N ASN A 32 -7.77 -10.14 53.49
CA ASN A 32 -8.73 -10.84 54.35
C ASN A 32 -8.07 -12.09 54.93
N ASP A 33 -7.89 -12.06 56.24
CA ASP A 33 -7.54 -13.17 57.11
C ASP A 33 -8.66 -14.22 57.12
N VAL A 34 -8.30 -15.49 56.92
CA VAL A 34 -9.06 -16.62 57.47
C VAL A 34 -8.08 -17.61 58.06
N SER A 35 -8.12 -17.72 59.38
CA SER A 35 -7.47 -18.75 60.20
C SER A 35 -8.04 -20.14 59.89
N GLY A 36 -7.19 -21.16 59.89
CA GLY A 36 -7.64 -22.55 59.80
C GLY A 36 -6.50 -23.56 59.73
N ASP A 37 -6.10 -24.03 60.90
CA ASP A 37 -5.54 -25.35 61.24
C ASP A 37 -4.28 -25.90 60.55
N VAL A 38 -3.24 -26.02 61.38
CA VAL A 38 -2.03 -26.81 61.19
C VAL A 38 -2.33 -28.30 61.39
N PRO A 39 -1.84 -29.19 60.51
CA PRO A 39 -1.41 -30.51 60.93
C PRO A 39 0.10 -30.67 60.77
N SER A 40 0.67 -31.28 61.81
CA SER A 40 2.08 -31.51 62.08
C SER A 40 2.85 -32.23 60.97
N SER A 41 4.11 -31.84 60.80
CA SER A 41 5.10 -32.51 59.95
C SER A 41 5.28 -33.99 60.27
N PRO A 42 5.53 -34.85 59.26
CA PRO A 42 6.52 -35.90 59.39
C PRO A 42 7.85 -35.35 58.87
N THR A 43 8.84 -35.35 59.76
CA THR A 43 10.27 -35.28 59.45
C THR A 43 10.64 -36.30 58.38
N GLY A 44 10.96 -35.81 57.18
CA GLY A 44 11.59 -36.54 56.10
C GLY A 44 12.64 -35.63 55.47
N GLU A 45 13.87 -36.12 55.43
CA GLU A 45 15.11 -35.49 54.97
C GLU A 45 14.92 -34.37 53.93
N LYS A 46 15.35 -33.16 54.28
CA LYS A 46 15.69 -32.15 53.28
C LYS A 46 16.92 -32.65 52.54
N SER A 47 16.73 -33.31 51.40
CA SER A 47 17.73 -33.21 50.35
C SER A 47 17.68 -31.76 49.87
N GLU A 48 18.71 -30.99 50.23
CA GLU A 48 19.00 -29.73 49.55
C GLU A 48 18.99 -30.01 48.04
N PRO A 49 18.34 -29.18 47.21
CA PRO A 49 18.50 -29.32 45.77
C PRO A 49 20.00 -29.17 45.52
N ASP A 50 20.60 -30.22 44.98
CA ASP A 50 21.98 -30.28 44.52
C ASP A 50 22.21 -29.12 43.55
N THR A 51 22.61 -27.96 44.10
CA THR A 51 23.02 -26.81 43.33
C THR A 51 24.43 -27.11 42.87
N ARG A 52 24.55 -28.01 41.89
CA ARG A 52 25.79 -28.19 41.15
C ARG A 52 26.21 -26.81 40.70
N SER A 53 27.30 -26.28 41.26
CA SER A 53 27.79 -24.98 40.84
C SER A 53 28.15 -25.12 39.37
N LEU A 54 27.53 -24.32 38.50
CA LEU A 54 27.93 -24.26 37.11
C LEU A 54 29.42 -23.92 37.05
N ASP A 55 30.20 -24.80 36.43
CA ASP A 55 31.62 -24.61 36.20
C ASP A 55 31.81 -23.32 35.37
N ASP A 56 32.90 -22.59 35.60
CA ASP A 56 33.14 -21.31 34.92
C ASP A 56 33.16 -21.44 33.38
N ASP A 57 33.60 -22.60 32.88
CA ASP A 57 33.56 -22.94 31.44
C ASP A 57 32.13 -23.05 30.90
N ASP A 58 31.20 -23.61 31.68
CA ASP A 58 29.78 -23.69 31.29
C ASP A 58 29.15 -22.31 31.24
N ARG A 59 29.51 -21.41 32.17
CA ARG A 59 29.04 -20.02 32.20
C ARG A 59 29.49 -19.26 30.95
N ILE A 60 30.78 -19.35 30.60
CA ILE A 60 31.35 -18.70 29.40
C ILE A 60 30.67 -19.22 28.13
N LYS A 61 30.41 -20.53 28.06
CA LYS A 61 29.73 -21.14 26.91
C LYS A 61 28.30 -20.62 26.77
N ILE A 62 27.56 -20.54 27.87
CA ILE A 62 26.18 -20.03 27.90
C ILE A 62 26.14 -18.56 27.48
N GLU A 63 27.07 -17.74 27.97
CA GLU A 63 27.15 -16.32 27.59
C GLU A 63 27.39 -16.12 26.09
N LYS A 64 28.31 -16.90 25.52
CA LYS A 64 28.58 -16.87 24.08
C LYS A 64 27.37 -17.30 23.25
N GLU A 65 26.66 -18.35 23.67
CA GLU A 65 25.45 -18.83 22.99
C GLU A 65 24.31 -17.81 23.08
N LEU A 66 24.13 -17.17 24.24
CA LEU A 66 23.18 -16.07 24.43
C LEU A 66 23.48 -14.88 23.50
N GLU A 67 24.76 -14.53 23.34
CA GLU A 67 25.14 -13.43 22.46
C GLU A 67 24.83 -13.75 20.98
N GLU A 68 25.16 -14.95 20.53
CA GLU A 68 24.83 -15.38 19.17
C GLU A 68 23.32 -15.47 18.95
N LEU A 69 22.57 -15.99 19.91
CA LEU A 69 21.10 -16.05 19.82
C LEU A 69 20.48 -14.66 19.76
N ARG A 70 21.00 -13.70 20.53
CA ARG A 70 20.55 -12.29 20.47
C ARG A 70 20.84 -11.67 19.11
N LYS A 71 22.02 -11.91 18.54
CA LYS A 71 22.38 -11.44 17.19
C LYS A 71 21.42 -12.00 16.15
N GLU A 72 21.14 -13.31 16.21
CA GLU A 72 20.24 -13.96 15.26
C GLU A 72 18.79 -13.47 15.42
N HIS A 73 18.30 -13.32 16.66
CA HIS A 73 16.98 -12.74 16.92
C HIS A 73 16.87 -11.31 16.38
N HIS A 74 17.88 -10.47 16.59
CA HIS A 74 17.88 -9.11 16.07
C HIS A 74 17.83 -9.10 14.54
N LYS A 75 18.62 -9.96 13.89
CA LYS A 75 18.62 -10.13 12.43
C LYS A 75 17.26 -10.59 11.90
N GLN A 76 16.65 -11.59 12.53
CA GLN A 76 15.33 -12.08 12.14
C GLN A 76 14.24 -11.03 12.33
N SER A 77 14.31 -10.27 13.43
CA SER A 77 13.39 -9.16 13.69
C SER A 77 13.52 -8.05 12.65
N ALA A 78 14.74 -7.70 12.22
CA ALA A 78 14.96 -6.75 11.14
C ALA A 78 14.37 -7.25 9.81
N LEU A 79 14.62 -8.51 9.45
CA LEU A 79 14.06 -9.12 8.23
C LEU A 79 12.53 -9.16 8.24
N ALA A 80 11.92 -9.46 9.39
CA ALA A 80 10.47 -9.45 9.54
C ALA A 80 9.90 -8.04 9.38
N SER A 81 10.58 -7.03 9.94
CA SER A 81 10.23 -5.62 9.77
C SER A 81 10.30 -5.20 8.30
N ASP A 82 11.42 -5.48 7.63
CA ASP A 82 11.60 -5.17 6.21
C ASP A 82 10.55 -5.87 5.35
N GLY A 83 10.27 -7.14 5.62
CA GLY A 83 9.22 -7.90 4.95
C GLY A 83 7.84 -7.27 5.12
N SER A 84 7.53 -6.74 6.30
CA SER A 84 6.29 -6.02 6.56
C SER A 84 6.17 -4.75 5.72
N ILE A 85 7.25 -3.96 5.63
CA ILE A 85 7.32 -2.74 4.83
C ILE A 85 7.14 -3.05 3.34
N VAL A 86 7.88 -4.03 2.82
CA VAL A 86 7.78 -4.46 1.42
C VAL A 86 6.36 -4.94 1.11
N ASN A 87 5.77 -5.76 1.98
CA ASN A 87 4.42 -6.25 1.81
C ASN A 87 3.38 -5.14 1.82
N ALA A 88 3.51 -4.16 2.72
CA ALA A 88 2.65 -2.99 2.76
C ALA A 88 2.74 -2.19 1.46
N PHE A 89 3.96 -1.95 0.95
CA PHE A 89 4.17 -1.28 -0.32
C PHE A 89 3.47 -2.03 -1.47
N LEU A 90 3.79 -3.32 -1.66
CA LEU A 90 3.23 -4.15 -2.74
C LEU A 90 1.70 -4.23 -2.67
N THR A 91 1.13 -4.31 -1.47
CA THR A 91 -0.32 -4.33 -1.25
C THR A 91 -0.94 -3.00 -1.65
N SER A 92 -0.36 -1.88 -1.22
CA SER A 92 -0.84 -0.54 -1.54
C SER A 92 -0.65 -0.15 -3.01
N SER A 93 0.35 -0.72 -3.69
CA SER A 93 0.69 -0.43 -5.09
C SER A 93 0.30 -1.56 -6.05
N GLY A 94 -0.71 -2.38 -5.71
CA GLY A 94 -1.08 -3.57 -6.47
C GLY A 94 -1.49 -3.29 -7.92
N HIS A 95 -2.00 -2.09 -8.22
CA HIS A 95 -2.32 -1.63 -9.58
C HIS A 95 -1.10 -1.15 -10.39
N GLN A 96 0.12 -1.35 -9.86
CA GLN A 96 1.40 -1.13 -10.53
C GLN A 96 1.65 0.29 -11.05
N LEU A 97 1.03 1.30 -10.43
CA LEU A 97 1.27 2.71 -10.73
C LEU A 97 1.12 3.53 -9.45
N THR A 98 2.12 4.28 -9.04
CA THR A 98 2.04 5.16 -7.86
C THR A 98 1.87 6.61 -8.29
N TYR A 99 1.34 7.47 -7.41
CA TYR A 99 1.27 8.91 -7.67
C TYR A 99 2.65 9.52 -7.97
N HIS A 100 3.68 9.10 -7.23
CA HIS A 100 5.05 9.49 -7.49
C HIS A 100 5.52 9.03 -8.87
N GLY A 101 5.26 7.77 -9.24
CA GLY A 101 5.60 7.25 -10.56
C GLY A 101 4.91 8.01 -11.69
N LEU A 102 3.63 8.34 -11.52
CA LEU A 102 2.88 9.14 -12.49
C LEU A 102 3.46 10.56 -12.63
N HIS A 103 3.81 11.21 -11.52
CA HIS A 103 4.47 12.51 -11.53
C HIS A 103 5.81 12.46 -12.28
N GLU A 104 6.64 11.47 -11.99
CA GLU A 104 7.92 11.27 -12.67
C GLU A 104 7.75 11.00 -14.17
N LEU A 105 6.71 10.26 -14.57
CA LEU A 105 6.40 10.05 -16.00
C LEU A 105 6.10 11.37 -16.71
N HIS A 106 5.35 12.29 -16.09
CA HIS A 106 5.11 13.62 -16.65
C HIS A 106 6.40 14.42 -16.83
N ASN A 107 7.37 14.28 -15.91
CA ASN A 107 8.65 15.00 -15.97
C ASN A 107 9.62 14.38 -16.99
N TYR A 108 9.65 13.05 -17.09
CA TYR A 108 10.60 12.31 -17.91
C TYR A 108 10.19 12.26 -19.38
N LEU A 109 8.90 12.07 -19.68
CA LEU A 109 8.44 11.92 -21.06
C LEU A 109 8.43 13.28 -21.77
N SER A 110 9.13 13.33 -22.90
CA SER A 110 9.15 14.49 -23.79
C SER A 110 7.83 14.59 -24.58
N GLU A 111 7.48 15.80 -24.98
CA GLU A 111 6.30 16.06 -25.79
C GLU A 111 6.36 15.33 -27.14
N GLU A 112 5.20 14.87 -27.62
CA GLU A 112 5.01 14.21 -28.92
C GLU A 112 5.86 12.94 -29.13
N CYS A 113 6.33 12.33 -28.04
CA CYS A 113 7.12 11.10 -28.08
C CYS A 113 6.26 9.87 -27.77
N LEU A 114 6.33 8.85 -28.63
CA LEU A 114 5.69 7.56 -28.40
C LEU A 114 6.60 6.65 -27.57
N CYS A 115 6.05 6.02 -26.54
CA CYS A 115 6.73 5.00 -25.77
C CYS A 115 5.80 3.83 -25.42
N VAL A 116 6.40 2.73 -24.98
CA VAL A 116 5.66 1.60 -24.41
C VAL A 116 5.52 1.83 -22.91
N PHE A 117 4.29 1.73 -22.39
CA PHE A 117 3.96 1.85 -20.98
C PHE A 117 3.48 0.50 -20.43
N PHE A 118 4.08 0.04 -19.33
CA PHE A 118 3.70 -1.20 -18.67
C PHE A 118 2.94 -0.90 -17.37
N ARG A 119 1.73 -1.46 -17.23
CA ARG A 119 0.91 -1.36 -16.02
C ARG A 119 -0.06 -2.53 -15.93
N ASN A 120 -0.24 -3.05 -14.73
CA ASN A 120 -1.18 -4.14 -14.43
C ASN A 120 -1.03 -5.34 -15.39
N ASN A 121 0.22 -5.76 -15.64
CA ASN A 121 0.56 -6.82 -16.59
C ASN A 121 0.13 -6.57 -18.05
N HIS A 122 -0.14 -5.32 -18.42
CA HIS A 122 -0.51 -4.90 -19.77
C HIS A 122 0.50 -3.90 -20.33
N PHE A 123 0.73 -3.95 -21.64
CA PHE A 123 1.53 -2.98 -22.38
C PHE A 123 0.62 -2.06 -23.20
N ALA A 124 0.71 -0.76 -22.98
CA ALA A 124 -0.01 0.25 -23.75
C ALA A 124 0.99 1.12 -24.55
N THR A 125 0.53 1.68 -25.66
CA THR A 125 1.25 2.76 -26.33
C THR A 125 0.90 4.07 -25.64
N MET A 126 1.90 4.84 -25.19
CA MET A 126 1.72 6.10 -24.49
C MET A 126 2.38 7.25 -25.26
N THR A 127 1.76 8.42 -25.21
CA THR A 127 2.33 9.69 -25.68
C THR A 127 2.06 10.81 -24.68
N LYS A 128 2.78 11.93 -24.84
CA LYS A 128 2.51 13.18 -24.12
C LYS A 128 2.11 14.27 -25.12
N HIS A 129 0.93 14.87 -24.92
CA HIS A 129 0.40 15.94 -25.76
C HIS A 129 -0.22 17.06 -24.88
N GLY A 130 0.07 18.32 -25.19
CA GLY A 130 -0.33 19.46 -24.36
C GLY A 130 0.11 19.35 -22.89
N GLY A 131 1.20 18.63 -22.59
CA GLY A 131 1.64 18.36 -21.22
C GLY A 131 0.90 17.23 -20.49
N VAL A 132 -0.07 16.60 -21.14
CA VAL A 132 -0.91 15.52 -20.60
C VAL A 132 -0.48 14.18 -21.18
N LEU A 133 -0.52 13.12 -20.36
CA LEU A 133 -0.21 11.76 -20.79
C LEU A 133 -1.46 11.08 -21.35
N TYR A 134 -1.29 10.36 -22.45
CA TYR A 134 -2.35 9.63 -23.13
C TYR A 134 -1.93 8.20 -23.47
N LEU A 135 -2.84 7.26 -23.29
CA LEU A 135 -2.71 5.86 -23.70
C LEU A 135 -3.55 5.64 -24.95
N LEU A 136 -3.01 4.90 -25.92
CA LEU A 136 -3.76 4.52 -27.12
C LEU A 136 -4.82 3.48 -26.74
N VAL A 137 -6.07 3.75 -27.13
CA VAL A 137 -7.18 2.81 -26.94
C VAL A 137 -7.08 1.71 -27.97
N THR A 138 -6.88 0.47 -27.51
CA THR A 138 -6.79 -0.72 -28.36
C THR A 138 -7.92 -1.72 -28.13
N ASP A 139 -8.82 -1.43 -27.19
CA ASP A 139 -9.92 -2.32 -26.84
C ASP A 139 -10.89 -2.48 -27.99
N LEU A 140 -11.25 -3.74 -28.23
CA LEU A 140 -12.08 -4.15 -29.34
C LEU A 140 -13.49 -3.51 -29.31
N GLY A 141 -13.97 -3.15 -28.11
CA GLY A 141 -15.24 -2.43 -27.93
C GLY A 141 -15.28 -1.06 -28.61
N TYR A 142 -14.13 -0.45 -28.87
CA TYR A 142 -14.01 0.85 -29.55
C TYR A 142 -13.71 0.73 -31.05
N ALA A 143 -13.63 -0.49 -31.60
CA ALA A 143 -13.27 -0.69 -33.02
C ALA A 143 -14.17 0.07 -34.01
N ASN A 144 -15.43 0.32 -33.65
CA ASN A 144 -16.41 1.06 -34.46
C ASN A 144 -16.73 2.47 -33.90
N VAL A 145 -15.90 2.97 -33.00
CA VAL A 145 -16.03 4.29 -32.37
C VAL A 145 -14.83 5.14 -32.77
N SER A 146 -14.84 5.64 -34.00
CA SER A 146 -13.72 6.40 -34.56
C SER A 146 -13.41 7.70 -33.80
N GLU A 147 -14.33 8.22 -32.99
CA GLU A 147 -14.12 9.41 -32.16
C GLU A 147 -13.34 9.10 -30.87
N VAL A 148 -12.97 7.84 -30.61
CA VAL A 148 -12.22 7.42 -29.42
C VAL A 148 -10.92 6.77 -29.87
N MET A 149 -9.82 7.46 -29.60
CA MET A 149 -8.46 7.01 -29.95
C MET A 149 -7.51 7.03 -28.75
N TRP A 150 -7.66 8.01 -27.85
CA TRP A 150 -6.78 8.20 -26.71
C TRP A 150 -7.55 8.18 -25.40
N GLU A 151 -6.92 7.61 -24.38
CA GLU A 151 -7.37 7.62 -22.99
C GLU A 151 -6.39 8.46 -22.17
N LYS A 152 -6.90 9.44 -21.42
CA LYS A 152 -6.06 10.29 -20.58
C LYS A 152 -5.58 9.54 -19.33
N LEU A 153 -4.29 9.66 -19.03
CA LEU A 153 -3.68 9.11 -17.83
C LEU A 153 -3.30 10.24 -16.85
N ASP A 154 -4.23 10.58 -15.96
CA ASP A 154 -4.04 11.59 -14.90
C ASP A 154 -4.31 11.07 -13.48
N SER A 155 -4.78 9.83 -13.35
CA SER A 155 -5.12 9.19 -12.09
C SER A 155 -4.64 7.73 -12.02
N ILE A 156 -4.39 7.25 -10.80
CA ILE A 156 -4.07 5.84 -10.53
C ILE A 156 -5.32 4.98 -10.39
N ASN A 157 -6.50 5.58 -10.22
CA ASN A 157 -7.74 4.89 -9.89
C ASN A 157 -8.46 4.30 -11.11
N GLY A 158 -8.06 4.68 -12.33
CA GLY A 158 -8.64 4.15 -13.57
C GLY A 158 -9.90 4.88 -14.04
N ASP A 159 -10.33 5.93 -13.36
CA ASP A 159 -11.30 6.87 -13.93
C ASP A 159 -10.58 7.70 -14.99
N THR A 160 -10.95 7.51 -16.25
CA THR A 160 -10.26 8.15 -17.38
C THR A 160 -11.23 8.81 -18.33
N GLU A 161 -10.72 9.83 -19.03
CA GLU A 161 -11.43 10.55 -20.05
C GLU A 161 -10.93 10.10 -21.43
N LEU A 162 -11.86 9.93 -22.38
CA LEU A 162 -11.57 9.52 -23.75
C LEU A 162 -11.48 10.73 -24.68
N PHE A 163 -10.62 10.64 -25.70
CA PHE A 163 -10.29 11.69 -26.64
C PHE A 163 -10.18 11.14 -28.08
N ASP A 164 -10.42 12.00 -29.06
CA ASP A 164 -10.27 11.71 -30.49
C ASP A 164 -8.81 11.77 -30.96
N GLU A 165 -8.56 11.57 -32.25
CA GLU A 165 -7.21 11.57 -32.83
C GLU A 165 -6.43 12.88 -32.65
N PHE A 166 -7.13 13.99 -32.38
CA PHE A 166 -6.56 15.31 -32.17
C PHE A 166 -6.50 15.70 -30.69
N PHE A 167 -6.64 14.74 -29.78
CA PHE A 167 -6.67 14.94 -28.33
C PHE A 167 -7.79 15.88 -27.87
N VAL A 168 -8.90 15.91 -28.61
CA VAL A 168 -10.09 16.69 -28.27
C VAL A 168 -11.16 15.76 -27.71
N LYS A 169 -11.89 16.24 -26.68
CA LYS A 169 -12.94 15.46 -26.05
C LYS A 169 -14.10 15.26 -27.05
N PRO A 170 -14.45 14.02 -27.41
CA PRO A 170 -15.45 13.75 -28.42
C PRO A 170 -16.84 14.18 -27.92
N LYS A 171 -17.68 14.60 -28.86
CA LYS A 171 -19.09 14.88 -28.56
C LYS A 171 -19.84 13.55 -28.38
N PRO A 172 -20.81 13.47 -27.47
CA PRO A 172 -21.67 12.29 -27.39
C PRO A 172 -22.34 12.01 -28.74
N ARG A 173 -22.28 10.77 -29.24
CA ARG A 173 -22.98 10.38 -30.48
C ARG A 173 -24.48 10.52 -30.29
N GLU A 174 -25.15 11.18 -31.24
CA GLU A 174 -26.62 11.22 -31.29
C GLU A 174 -27.23 9.91 -31.85
N SER A 175 -26.46 9.11 -32.59
CA SER A 175 -26.89 7.80 -33.11
C SER A 175 -25.77 6.76 -33.10
N LEU A 176 -26.11 5.51 -32.74
CA LEU A 176 -25.24 4.34 -32.81
C LEU A 176 -25.12 3.82 -34.26
N THR A 177 -24.79 4.67 -35.21
CA THR A 177 -24.48 4.21 -36.58
C THR A 177 -23.25 3.32 -36.51
N VAL A 178 -23.39 2.09 -37.01
CA VAL A 178 -22.28 1.13 -37.11
C VAL A 178 -21.27 1.75 -38.06
N ALA A 179 -20.05 2.04 -37.58
CA ALA A 179 -18.98 2.48 -38.45
C ALA A 179 -18.71 1.42 -39.53
N ASP A 180 -18.22 1.82 -40.70
CA ASP A 180 -17.87 0.92 -41.83
C ASP A 180 -16.66 -0.02 -41.53
N GLY A 181 -16.35 -0.24 -40.25
CA GLY A 181 -15.29 -1.11 -39.78
C GLY A 181 -15.66 -2.60 -39.81
N PRO A 182 -14.66 -3.49 -39.64
CA PRO A 182 -14.90 -4.92 -39.59
C PRO A 182 -15.88 -5.27 -38.47
N VAL A 183 -17.01 -5.88 -38.86
CA VAL A 183 -18.01 -6.38 -37.91
C VAL A 183 -17.46 -7.63 -37.26
N LEU A 184 -17.30 -7.61 -35.95
CA LEU A 184 -16.69 -8.71 -35.20
C LEU A 184 -17.69 -9.85 -35.08
N SER A 185 -17.24 -11.08 -35.37
CA SER A 185 -18.06 -12.25 -35.10
C SER A 185 -18.15 -12.47 -33.58
N PRO A 186 -19.26 -13.04 -33.07
CA PRO A 186 -19.40 -13.35 -31.65
C PRO A 186 -18.27 -14.22 -31.08
N GLU A 187 -17.63 -15.03 -31.93
CA GLU A 187 -16.51 -15.90 -31.56
C GLU A 187 -15.24 -15.11 -31.23
N THR A 188 -15.00 -13.98 -31.90
CA THR A 188 -13.82 -13.14 -31.66
C THR A 188 -13.92 -12.37 -30.33
N LEU A 189 -15.14 -12.07 -29.89
CA LEU A 189 -15.40 -11.40 -28.60
C LEU A 189 -15.14 -12.31 -27.38
N LEU A 190 -15.22 -13.64 -27.55
CA LEU A 190 -15.04 -14.62 -26.47
C LEU A 190 -13.58 -15.03 -26.25
N ALA A 191 -12.66 -14.59 -27.12
CA ALA A 191 -11.27 -15.02 -27.12
C ALA A 191 -10.30 -14.07 -26.39
N GLN A 192 -10.80 -13.02 -25.71
CA GLN A 192 -10.00 -12.06 -24.95
C GLN A 192 -9.88 -12.44 -23.47
#